data_AF-A0A2S7TZH9-F1
#
_entry.id   AF-A0A2S7TZH9-F1
#
_cell.length_a   1.000
_cell.length_b   1.000
_cell.length_c   1.000
_cell.angle_alpha   90.00
_cell.angle_beta   90.00
_cell.angle_gamma   90.00
#
_symmetry.space_group_name_H-M   'P 1'
#
loop_
_entity.id
_entity.type
_entity.pdbx_description
1 polymer ?
#
loop_
_entity_poly.entity_id
_entity_poly.type
_entity_poly.pdbx_seq_one_letter_code
_entity_poly.pdbx_strand_id
1 'polypeptide(L)'
;MMLSTTSPKKQIPSSIMKKITHIRSKTMFTLSIMISCLLTLQAVAVEKLYVKDFGAVGDGKTDDGPGLRKAISAAHNVGEKCIVYLESGKTYYMAPHNKHNGRMMFMYAKDITVDGKGSMLKIHPANKAFGIYRSGKHRK
;
A
#
# COMPACT_ATOMS: atom_id res chain seq x y z
N MET A 1 80.41 -24.74 7.14
CA MET A 1 79.81 -26.07 7.39
C MET A 1 78.75 -25.88 8.46
N MET A 2 77.53 -26.39 8.22
CA MET A 2 76.42 -26.59 9.20
C MET A 2 75.71 -25.33 9.76
N LEU A 3 74.39 -25.27 9.98
CA LEU A 3 73.24 -26.18 9.81
C LEU A 3 71.97 -25.28 9.73
N SER A 4 71.14 -25.45 8.70
CA SER A 4 69.80 -24.86 8.62
C SER A 4 68.83 -25.75 9.39
N THR A 5 68.17 -25.21 10.41
CA THR A 5 67.13 -25.91 11.19
C THR A 5 65.74 -25.48 10.71
N THR A 6 65.15 -26.24 9.79
CA THR A 6 63.73 -26.08 9.43
C THR A 6 62.86 -26.91 10.35
N SER A 7 62.00 -26.22 11.12
CA SER A 7 61.00 -26.83 12.00
C SER A 7 59.86 -27.47 11.19
N PRO A 8 59.33 -28.65 11.57
CA PRO A 8 58.31 -29.34 10.79
C PRO A 8 56.94 -28.63 10.90
N LYS A 9 56.39 -28.19 9.76
CA LYS A 9 55.01 -27.71 9.67
C LYS A 9 54.06 -28.86 10.00
N LYS A 10 53.28 -28.71 11.08
CA LYS A 10 52.24 -29.65 11.49
C LYS A 10 51.15 -29.72 10.42
N GLN A 11 51.20 -30.75 9.58
CA GLN A 11 50.28 -30.94 8.46
C GLN A 11 48.92 -31.40 8.99
N ILE A 12 47.89 -30.57 8.80
CA ILE A 12 46.53 -30.90 9.22
C ILE A 12 46.02 -32.06 8.35
N PRO A 13 45.53 -33.16 8.95
CA PRO A 13 45.01 -34.31 8.21
C PRO A 13 43.91 -33.91 7.22
N SER A 14 43.95 -34.48 6.01
CA SER A 14 43.01 -34.19 4.93
C SER A 14 41.54 -34.47 5.32
N SER A 15 41.30 -35.43 6.23
CA SER A 15 39.99 -35.73 6.81
C SER A 15 39.43 -34.57 7.64
N ILE A 16 40.29 -33.86 8.36
CA ILE A 16 39.93 -32.68 9.16
C ILE A 16 39.65 -31.48 8.25
N MET A 17 40.46 -31.30 7.20
CA MET A 17 40.23 -30.24 6.20
C MET A 17 38.88 -30.39 5.48
N LYS A 18 38.51 -31.61 5.08
CA LYS A 18 37.20 -31.89 4.45
C LYS A 18 36.01 -31.61 5.38
N LYS A 19 36.15 -31.89 6.68
CA LYS A 19 35.11 -31.61 7.68
C LYS A 19 34.91 -30.10 7.87
N ILE A 20 36.01 -29.34 7.94
CA ILE A 20 36.00 -27.87 8.09
C ILE A 20 35.39 -27.18 6.86
N THR A 21 35.71 -27.62 5.64
CA THR A 21 35.09 -27.08 4.42
C THR A 21 33.60 -27.41 4.35
N HIS A 22 33.19 -28.61 4.76
CA HIS A 22 31.78 -28.99 4.78
C HIS A 22 30.96 -28.23 5.84
N ILE A 23 31.53 -27.97 7.02
CA ILE A 23 30.90 -27.16 8.08
C ILE A 23 30.73 -25.70 7.60
N ARG A 24 31.76 -25.10 7.01
CA ARG A 24 31.71 -23.73 6.47
C ARG A 24 30.69 -23.56 5.34
N SER A 25 30.52 -24.59 4.51
CA SER A 25 29.52 -24.59 3.42
C SER A 25 28.08 -24.60 3.96
N LYS A 26 27.80 -25.38 5.01
CA LYS A 26 26.44 -25.49 5.59
C LYS A 26 26.01 -24.26 6.39
N THR A 27 26.92 -23.63 7.13
CA THR A 27 26.63 -22.40 7.89
C THR A 27 26.48 -21.18 6.99
N MET A 28 27.25 -21.08 5.89
CA MET A 28 27.09 -20.02 4.89
C MET A 28 25.77 -20.11 4.11
N PHE A 29 25.31 -21.34 3.80
CA PHE A 29 24.07 -21.55 3.05
C PHE A 29 22.82 -21.22 3.88
N THR A 30 22.85 -21.55 5.18
CA THR A 30 21.74 -21.29 6.11
C THR A 30 21.62 -19.81 6.49
N LEU A 31 22.75 -19.11 6.67
CA LEU A 31 22.75 -17.66 6.94
C LEU A 31 22.26 -16.84 5.74
N SER A 32 22.57 -17.29 4.51
CA SER A 32 22.12 -16.62 3.27
C SER A 32 20.59 -16.75 3.03
N ILE A 33 19.99 -17.90 3.37
CA ILE A 33 18.53 -18.10 3.30
C ILE A 33 17.79 -17.26 4.36
N MET A 34 18.36 -17.13 5.56
CA MET A 34 17.76 -16.30 6.63
C MET A 34 17.82 -14.80 6.32
N ILE A 35 18.87 -14.33 5.64
CA ILE A 35 18.98 -12.92 5.21
C ILE A 35 18.04 -12.61 4.04
N SER A 36 17.82 -13.54 3.09
CA SER A 36 16.88 -13.29 1.98
C SER A 36 15.41 -13.33 2.42
N CYS A 37 15.08 -14.11 3.46
CA CYS A 37 13.74 -14.17 4.03
C CYS A 37 13.36 -12.90 4.82
N LEU A 38 14.34 -12.14 5.33
CA LEU A 38 14.11 -10.90 6.07
C LEU A 38 13.88 -9.66 5.15
N LEU A 39 14.03 -9.81 3.84
CA LEU A 39 13.98 -8.72 2.86
C LEU A 39 12.61 -8.52 2.18
N THR A 40 11.59 -9.34 2.44
CA THR A 40 10.35 -9.33 1.63
C THR A 40 9.07 -8.87 2.33
N LEU A 41 9.14 -8.20 3.49
CA LEU A 41 7.96 -7.62 4.12
C LEU A 41 7.94 -6.08 4.04
N GLN A 42 7.82 -5.55 2.82
CA GLN A 42 7.34 -4.18 2.65
C GLN A 42 5.82 -4.20 2.77
N ALA A 43 5.31 -3.77 3.93
CA ALA A 43 3.89 -3.46 4.05
C ALA A 43 3.57 -2.33 3.05
N VAL A 44 2.68 -2.59 2.10
CA VAL A 44 2.14 -1.54 1.22
C VAL A 44 1.43 -0.54 2.13
N ALA A 45 1.98 0.66 2.26
CA ALA A 45 1.37 1.71 3.05
C ALA A 45 0.04 2.08 2.39
N VAL A 46 -1.05 1.99 3.15
CA VAL A 46 -2.36 2.40 2.66
C VAL A 46 -2.49 3.91 2.84
N GLU A 47 -2.60 4.63 1.73
CA GLU A 47 -2.79 6.08 1.77
C GLU A 47 -4.17 6.42 2.32
N LYS A 48 -4.24 7.47 3.15
CA LYS A 48 -5.46 7.89 3.85
C LYS A 48 -5.78 9.33 3.50
N LEU A 49 -6.92 9.54 2.86
CA LEU A 49 -7.43 10.88 2.52
C LEU A 49 -8.70 11.16 3.32
N TYR A 50 -8.86 12.35 3.89
CA TYR A 50 -10.09 12.74 4.58
C TYR A 50 -10.86 13.77 3.76
N VAL A 51 -12.16 13.56 3.58
CA VAL A 51 -12.98 14.46 2.74
C VAL A 51 -13.04 15.90 3.25
N LYS A 52 -12.83 16.11 4.55
CA LYS A 52 -12.75 17.44 5.18
C LYS A 52 -11.56 18.25 4.67
N ASP A 53 -10.45 17.58 4.34
CA ASP A 53 -9.24 18.23 3.81
C ASP A 53 -9.47 18.76 2.38
N PHE A 54 -10.57 18.33 1.75
CA PHE A 54 -11.03 18.79 0.44
C PHE A 54 -12.23 19.74 0.51
N GLY A 55 -12.65 20.13 1.73
CA GLY A 55 -13.71 21.11 1.97
C GLY A 55 -15.11 20.54 2.19
N ALA A 56 -15.25 19.23 2.46
CA ALA A 56 -16.53 18.66 2.89
C ALA A 56 -16.79 18.95 4.38
N VAL A 57 -17.99 19.43 4.71
CA VAL A 57 -18.42 19.88 6.05
C VAL A 57 -19.15 18.77 6.80
N GLY A 58 -20.11 18.10 6.15
CA GLY A 58 -20.88 17.00 6.73
C GLY A 58 -21.98 17.41 7.72
N ASP A 59 -22.61 18.57 7.51
CA ASP A 59 -23.70 19.12 8.35
C ASP A 59 -25.12 18.78 7.83
N GLY A 60 -25.22 18.03 6.73
CA GLY A 60 -26.47 17.63 6.08
C GLY A 60 -27.18 18.72 5.28
N LYS A 61 -26.58 19.91 5.15
CA LYS A 61 -27.14 21.11 4.53
C LYS A 61 -26.23 21.72 3.47
N THR A 62 -24.94 21.83 3.76
CA THR A 62 -23.92 22.37 2.86
C THR A 62 -23.71 21.41 1.67
N ASP A 63 -23.47 21.95 0.48
CA ASP A 63 -23.12 21.11 -0.67
C ASP A 63 -21.70 20.56 -0.52
N ASP A 64 -21.61 19.32 -0.06
CA ASP A 64 -20.37 18.56 0.11
C ASP A 64 -19.88 17.93 -1.19
N GLY A 65 -20.71 17.95 -2.26
CA GLY A 65 -20.39 17.36 -3.54
C GLY A 65 -19.00 17.74 -4.08
N PRO A 66 -18.59 19.03 -4.06
CA PRO A 66 -17.27 19.46 -4.49
C PRO A 66 -16.12 18.82 -3.70
N GLY A 67 -16.22 18.78 -2.38
CA GLY A 67 -15.20 18.19 -1.51
C GLY A 67 -15.08 16.69 -1.70
N LEU A 68 -16.22 15.99 -1.74
CA LEU A 68 -16.28 14.55 -2.02
C LEU A 68 -15.63 14.20 -3.37
N ARG A 69 -15.96 14.94 -4.43
CA ARG A 69 -15.40 14.70 -5.76
C ARG A 69 -13.90 14.96 -5.84
N LYS A 70 -13.41 16.00 -5.16
CA LYS A 70 -11.97 16.30 -5.08
C LYS A 70 -11.21 15.20 -4.33
N ALA A 71 -11.74 14.70 -3.21
CA ALA A 71 -11.12 13.60 -2.46
C ALA A 71 -11.01 12.32 -3.30
N ILE A 72 -12.07 11.96 -4.03
CA ILE A 72 -12.04 10.81 -4.95
C ILE A 72 -11.06 11.04 -6.11
N SER A 73 -10.99 12.26 -6.65
CA SER A 73 -10.01 12.61 -7.68
C SER A 73 -8.58 12.48 -7.18
N ALA A 74 -8.30 12.86 -5.93
CA ALA A 74 -6.99 12.70 -5.32
C ALA A 74 -6.66 11.23 -5.08
N ALA A 75 -7.62 10.41 -4.66
CA ALA A 75 -7.45 8.97 -4.46
C ALA A 75 -7.00 8.25 -5.74
N HIS A 76 -7.45 8.69 -6.92
CA HIS A 76 -6.99 8.15 -8.20
C HIS A 76 -5.51 8.39 -8.48
N ASN A 77 -4.92 9.44 -7.92
CA ASN A 77 -3.54 9.84 -8.18
C ASN A 77 -2.52 9.15 -7.25
N VAL A 78 -2.97 8.39 -6.26
CA VAL A 78 -2.10 7.70 -5.28
C VAL A 78 -1.30 6.56 -5.92
N GLY A 79 -1.79 5.96 -7.01
CA GLY A 79 -1.11 4.86 -7.73
C GLY A 79 -1.14 3.50 -7.02
N GLU A 80 -1.43 3.47 -5.72
CA GLU A 80 -1.56 2.28 -4.88
C GLU A 80 -2.90 2.24 -4.12
N LYS A 81 -3.00 1.43 -3.07
CA LYS A 81 -4.21 1.28 -2.25
C LYS A 81 -4.49 2.57 -1.46
N CYS A 82 -5.72 3.08 -1.57
CA CYS A 82 -6.14 4.31 -0.90
C CYS A 82 -7.48 4.12 -0.16
N ILE A 83 -7.59 4.71 1.03
CA ILE A 83 -8.85 4.83 1.77
C ILE A 83 -9.23 6.31 1.86
N VAL A 84 -10.45 6.64 1.42
CA VAL A 84 -11.07 7.95 1.60
C VAL A 84 -12.02 7.88 2.79
N TYR A 85 -11.73 8.65 3.84
CA TYR A 85 -12.49 8.68 5.07
C TYR A 85 -13.51 9.82 5.10
N LEU A 86 -14.73 9.47 5.51
CA LEU A 86 -15.73 10.41 6.01
C LEU A 86 -15.67 10.43 7.54
N GLU A 87 -16.09 11.54 8.15
CA GLU A 87 -16.11 11.65 9.60
C GLU A 87 -17.35 10.96 10.18
N SER A 88 -17.16 10.25 11.29
CA SER A 88 -18.23 9.49 11.95
C SER A 88 -19.40 10.40 12.41
N GLY A 89 -20.62 9.89 12.30
CA GLY A 89 -21.83 10.59 12.75
C GLY A 89 -22.23 11.83 11.93
N LYS A 90 -21.48 12.18 10.88
CA LYS A 90 -21.81 13.30 10.00
C LYS A 90 -22.78 12.90 8.89
N THR A 91 -23.47 13.90 8.32
CA THR A 91 -24.29 13.73 7.12
C THR A 91 -23.73 14.59 6.01
N TYR A 92 -23.26 13.98 4.94
CA TYR A 92 -22.74 14.71 3.78
C TYR A 92 -23.83 14.89 2.74
N TYR A 93 -24.12 16.14 2.35
CA TYR A 93 -25.19 16.43 1.40
C TYR A 93 -24.63 16.73 0.00
N MET A 94 -25.15 16.02 -1.01
CA MET A 94 -24.89 16.33 -2.42
C MET A 94 -26.06 17.12 -2.98
N ALA A 95 -25.90 18.44 -3.13
CA ALA A 95 -26.92 19.34 -3.66
C ALA A 95 -27.19 19.08 -5.15
N PRO A 96 -28.34 19.51 -5.71
CA PRO A 96 -28.70 19.24 -7.10
C PRO A 96 -27.58 19.66 -8.05
N HIS A 97 -27.17 18.75 -8.92
CA HIS A 97 -26.14 19.01 -9.91
C HIS A 97 -26.66 18.72 -11.32
N ASN A 98 -26.79 19.78 -12.11
CA ASN A 98 -27.29 19.76 -13.48
C ASN A 98 -26.30 19.23 -14.54
N LYS A 99 -25.14 18.69 -14.15
CA LYS A 99 -24.12 18.15 -15.07
C LYS A 99 -24.02 16.64 -14.95
N HIS A 100 -23.74 15.95 -16.05
CA HIS A 100 -23.54 14.49 -16.10
C HIS A 100 -22.43 13.93 -15.18
N ASN A 101 -21.63 14.83 -14.58
CA ASN A 101 -20.48 14.53 -13.73
C ASN A 101 -20.72 14.83 -12.24
N GLY A 102 -21.96 15.06 -11.80
CA GLY A 102 -22.24 15.37 -10.39
C GLY A 102 -22.04 14.24 -9.39
N ARG A 103 -21.65 13.06 -9.86
CA ARG A 103 -21.40 11.84 -9.09
C ARG A 103 -19.95 11.75 -8.62
N MET A 104 -19.72 10.98 -7.57
CA MET A 104 -18.38 10.49 -7.24
C MET A 104 -17.97 9.44 -8.29
N MET A 105 -16.99 9.78 -9.11
CA MET A 105 -16.57 8.98 -10.26
C MET A 105 -15.34 8.13 -9.92
N PHE A 106 -15.51 6.82 -10.00
CA PHE A 106 -14.44 5.82 -9.88
C PHE A 106 -14.11 5.35 -11.30
N MET A 107 -13.19 6.04 -11.96
CA MET A 107 -12.80 5.74 -13.33
C MET A 107 -11.43 5.05 -13.32
N TYR A 108 -11.34 3.84 -13.89
CA TYR A 108 -10.13 3.02 -13.86
C TYR A 108 -9.61 2.75 -12.42
N ALA A 109 -10.49 2.80 -11.42
CA ALA A 109 -10.12 2.53 -10.04
C ALA A 109 -9.66 1.07 -9.88
N LYS A 110 -8.63 0.87 -9.06
CA LYS A 110 -8.09 -0.46 -8.73
C LYS A 110 -8.40 -0.84 -7.27
N ASP A 111 -7.95 -0.03 -6.32
CA ASP A 111 -8.04 -0.32 -4.88
C ASP A 111 -8.29 0.97 -4.08
N ILE A 112 -9.48 1.56 -4.32
CA ILE A 112 -9.96 2.72 -3.57
C ILE A 112 -11.11 2.26 -2.68
N THR A 113 -10.96 2.44 -1.38
CA THR A 113 -12.02 2.25 -0.38
C THR A 113 -12.58 3.60 0.02
N VAL A 114 -13.90 3.69 0.20
CA VAL A 114 -14.53 4.81 0.91
C VAL A 114 -15.05 4.28 2.23
N ASP A 115 -14.44 4.71 3.34
CA ASP A 115 -14.88 4.34 4.68
C ASP A 115 -15.75 5.44 5.27
N GLY A 116 -17.04 5.14 5.36
CA GLY A 116 -18.06 6.05 5.87
C GLY A 116 -17.97 6.28 7.39
N LYS A 117 -17.33 5.40 8.17
CA LYS A 117 -17.27 5.47 9.65
C LYS A 117 -18.65 5.67 10.33
N GLY A 118 -19.72 5.16 9.73
CA GLY A 118 -21.10 5.36 10.22
C GLY A 118 -21.72 6.72 9.88
N SER A 119 -21.12 7.48 8.96
CA SER A 119 -21.71 8.69 8.38
C SER A 119 -22.87 8.37 7.43
N MET A 120 -23.67 9.39 7.13
CA MET A 120 -24.73 9.33 6.13
C MET A 120 -24.33 10.13 4.89
N LEU A 121 -24.69 9.62 3.71
CA LEU A 121 -24.63 10.36 2.46
C LEU A 121 -26.07 10.71 2.03
N LYS A 122 -26.42 11.99 2.09
CA LYS A 122 -27.72 12.52 1.66
C LYS A 122 -27.61 12.99 0.22
N ILE A 123 -28.34 12.37 -0.69
CA ILE A 123 -28.24 12.65 -2.13
C ILE A 123 -29.54 13.29 -2.60
N HIS A 124 -29.45 14.43 -3.27
CA HIS A 124 -30.60 15.00 -3.94
C HIS A 124 -31.10 14.07 -5.08
N PRO A 125 -32.41 13.85 -5.28
CA PRO A 125 -32.93 12.90 -6.29
C PRO A 125 -32.48 13.14 -7.74
N ALA A 126 -32.11 14.38 -8.08
CA ALA A 126 -31.56 14.72 -9.39
C ALA A 126 -30.14 14.19 -9.64
N ASN A 127 -29.45 13.71 -8.59
CA ASN A 127 -28.06 13.29 -8.66
C ASN A 127 -27.92 11.78 -8.79
N LYS A 128 -26.87 11.38 -9.51
CA LYS A 128 -26.30 10.04 -9.37
C LYS A 128 -25.24 10.12 -8.27
N ALA A 129 -25.31 9.26 -7.27
CA ALA A 129 -24.34 9.30 -6.16
C ALA A 129 -22.96 8.78 -6.60
N PHE A 130 -22.95 7.62 -7.25
CA PHE A 130 -21.74 6.89 -7.63
C PHE A 130 -21.73 6.57 -9.13
N GLY A 131 -20.54 6.53 -9.71
CA GLY A 131 -20.32 5.92 -11.02
C GLY A 131 -19.01 5.16 -11.02
N ILE A 132 -19.05 3.86 -11.33
CA ILE A 132 -17.86 3.00 -11.44
C ILE A 132 -17.71 2.61 -12.90
N TYR A 133 -16.61 3.03 -13.53
CA TYR A 133 -16.36 2.85 -14.96
C TYR A 133 -14.99 2.28 -15.21
N ARG A 134 -14.94 1.24 -16.07
CA ARG A 134 -13.69 0.61 -16.55
C ARG A 134 -12.70 0.25 -15.43
N SER A 135 -13.22 0.05 -14.21
CA SER A 135 -12.47 -0.27 -13.00
C SER A 135 -12.30 -1.80 -12.90
N GLY A 136 -11.22 -2.26 -12.26
CA GLY A 136 -10.92 -3.69 -12.11
C GLY A 136 -10.47 -4.44 -13.39
N LYS A 137 -10.53 -3.83 -14.58
CA LYS A 137 -9.93 -4.42 -15.78
C LYS A 137 -8.41 -4.17 -15.76
N HIS A 138 -7.64 -5.25 -15.64
CA HIS A 138 -6.22 -5.21 -16.00
C HIS A 138 -6.13 -4.75 -17.47
N ARG A 139 -5.58 -3.56 -17.71
CA ARG A 139 -5.02 -3.29 -19.03
C ARG A 139 -3.85 -4.24 -19.20
N LYS A 140 -4.01 -5.19 -20.14
CA LYS A 140 -2.90 -5.99 -20.67
C LYS A 140 -1.88 -5.07 -21.30
#